data_AF-A0A2A4Q968-F1
#
_entry.id   AF-A0A2A4Q968-F1
#
_cell.length_a   1.000
_cell.length_b   1.000
_cell.length_c   1.000
_cell.angle_alpha   90.00
_cell.angle_beta   90.00
_cell.angle_gamma   90.00
#
_symmetry.space_group_name_H-M   'P 1'
#
loop_
_entity.id
_entity.type
_entity.pdbx_description
1 polymer ?
#
loop_
_entity_poly.entity_id
_entity_poly.type
_entity_poly.pdbx_seq_one_letter_code
_entity_poly.pdbx_strand_id
1 'polypeptide(L)' 'KYYDEEFNAHEERFSGVQARIIQHEYDHIEGTLFIDHLNPLKRRLLKRRLTDISKGKIDIGYKMKFPLIKKRTA' A
#
# COMPACT_ATOMS: atom_id res chain seq x y z
N LYS A 1 14.51 0.79 -17.31
CA LYS A 1 14.99 2.09 -17.83
C LYS A 1 14.22 3.19 -17.12
N TYR A 2 14.90 4.16 -16.54
CA TYR A 2 14.30 5.37 -15.95
C TYR A 2 15.14 6.58 -16.33
N TYR A 3 14.60 7.77 -16.07
CA TYR A 3 15.32 9.03 -16.22
C TYR A 3 15.57 9.62 -14.84
N ASP A 4 16.76 10.16 -14.61
CA ASP A 4 17.04 10.93 -13.40
C ASP A 4 16.49 12.36 -13.52
N GLU A 5 16.75 13.17 -12.49
CA GLU A 5 16.27 14.57 -12.42
C GLU A 5 16.85 15.47 -13.53
N GLU A 6 17.98 15.06 -14.13
CA GLU A 6 18.66 15.76 -15.22
C GLU A 6 18.30 15.17 -16.60
N PHE A 7 17.30 14.26 -16.66
CA PHE A 7 16.86 13.55 -17.87
C PHE A 7 17.93 12.65 -18.52
N ASN A 8 18.93 12.21 -17.76
CA ASN A 8 19.83 11.17 -18.24
C ASN A 8 19.16 9.80 -18.12
N ALA A 9 19.29 8.98 -19.16
CA ALA A 9 18.70 7.65 -19.20
C ALA A 9 19.57 6.65 -18.43
N HIS A 10 18.95 5.93 -17.49
CA HIS A 10 19.60 4.88 -16.70
C HIS A 10 18.98 3.51 -16.98
N GLU A 11 19.83 2.51 -17.14
CA GLU A 11 19.44 1.11 -17.26
C GLU A 11 20.23 0.26 -16.27
N GLU A 12 19.57 -0.06 -15.15
CA GLU A 12 20.17 -0.79 -14.05
C GLU A 12 19.32 -2.03 -13.70
N ARG A 13 19.98 -3.05 -13.18
CA ARG A 13 19.34 -4.28 -12.70
C ARG A 13 19.33 -4.30 -11.18
N PHE A 14 18.14 -4.20 -10.61
CA PHE A 14 17.94 -4.28 -9.17
C PHE A 14 17.50 -5.67 -8.75
N SER A 15 17.80 -6.06 -7.52
CA SER A 15 17.38 -7.34 -6.94
C SER A 15 16.94 -7.17 -5.48
N GLY A 16 16.32 -8.21 -4.93
CA GLY A 16 15.89 -8.24 -3.53
C GLY A 16 14.87 -7.16 -3.18
N VAL A 17 15.10 -6.47 -2.05
CA VAL A 17 14.16 -5.48 -1.50
C VAL A 17 14.07 -4.24 -2.39
N GLN A 18 15.18 -3.77 -2.96
CA GLN A 18 15.18 -2.61 -3.87
C GLN A 18 14.29 -2.85 -5.09
N ALA A 19 14.40 -4.04 -5.70
CA ALA A 19 13.54 -4.39 -6.84
C ALA A 19 12.05 -4.37 -6.45
N ARG A 20 11.69 -4.81 -5.23
CA ARG A 20 10.30 -4.79 -4.75
C ARG A 20 9.79 -3.37 -4.54
N ILE A 21 10.61 -2.50 -3.94
CA ILE A 21 10.23 -1.10 -3.72
C ILE A 21 9.99 -0.42 -5.06
N ILE A 22 10.92 -0.56 -6.01
CA ILE A 22 10.79 0.04 -7.35
C ILE A 22 9.51 -0.42 -8.05
N GLN A 23 9.22 -1.73 -8.01
CA GLN A 23 7.97 -2.28 -8.57
C GLN A 23 6.73 -1.72 -7.87
N HIS A 24 6.76 -1.59 -6.54
CA HIS A 24 5.64 -1.04 -5.77
C HIS A 24 5.33 0.41 -6.14
N GLU A 25 6.37 1.25 -6.24
CA GLU A 25 6.18 2.64 -6.64
C GLU A 25 5.73 2.75 -8.09
N TYR A 26 6.25 1.90 -8.98
CA TYR A 26 5.80 1.84 -10.37
C TYR A 26 4.32 1.44 -10.49
N ASP A 27 3.87 0.43 -9.74
CA ASP A 27 2.47 0.02 -9.71
C ASP A 27 1.53 1.17 -9.31
N HIS A 28 1.94 2.03 -8.37
CA HIS A 28 1.16 3.21 -7.99
C HIS A 28 1.02 4.23 -9.12
N ILE A 29 2.03 4.38 -9.98
CA ILE A 29 1.97 5.27 -11.16
C ILE A 29 0.90 4.75 -12.15
N GLU A 30 0.80 3.42 -12.29
CA GLU A 30 -0.22 2.75 -13.10
C GLU A 30 -1.59 2.65 -12.40
N GLY A 31 -1.72 3.19 -11.18
CA GLY A 31 -2.95 3.09 -10.38
C GLY A 31 -3.28 1.67 -9.90
N THR A 32 -2.31 0.76 -9.95
CA THR A 32 -2.45 -0.63 -9.48
C THR A 32 -1.99 -0.74 -8.04
N LEU A 33 -2.79 -1.39 -7.18
CA LEU A 33 -2.37 -1.67 -5.81
C LEU A 33 -1.90 -3.11 -5.69
N PHE A 34 -1.02 -3.37 -4.73
CA PHE A 34 -0.54 -4.74 -4.46
C PHE A 34 -1.67 -5.76 -4.21
N ILE A 35 -2.82 -5.29 -3.72
CA ILE A 35 -4.00 -6.12 -3.45
C ILE A 35 -4.67 -6.64 -4.73
N ASP A 36 -4.44 -6.00 -5.87
CA ASP A 36 -5.02 -6.38 -7.15
C ASP A 36 -4.25 -7.53 -7.81
N HIS A 37 -2.98 -7.72 -7.42
CA HIS A 37 -2.18 -8.90 -7.76
C HIS A 37 -2.54 -10.14 -6.93
N LEU A 38 -3.41 -10.02 -5.92
CA LEU A 38 -3.79 -11.13 -5.05
C LEU A 38 -5.01 -11.89 -5.59
N ASN A 39 -5.00 -13.22 -5.43
CA ASN A 39 -6.17 -14.05 -5.72
C ASN A 39 -7.42 -13.52 -4.98
N PRO A 40 -8.63 -13.64 -5.59
CA PRO A 40 -9.87 -13.06 -5.04
C PRO A 40 -10.17 -13.44 -3.59
N LEU A 41 -9.86 -14.68 -3.20
CA LEU A 41 -10.04 -15.16 -1.83
C LEU A 41 -9.16 -14.41 -0.82
N LYS A 42 -7.86 -14.22 -1.13
CA LYS A 42 -6.92 -13.47 -0.27
C LYS A 42 -7.32 -12.01 -0.16
N ARG A 43 -7.72 -11.39 -1.28
CA ARG A 43 -8.25 -10.02 -1.32
C ARG A 43 -9.45 -9.85 -0.40
N ARG A 44 -10.39 -10.80 -0.41
CA ARG A 44 -11.58 -10.80 0.48
C ARG A 44 -11.20 -10.88 1.97
N LEU A 45 -10.24 -11.74 2.31
CA LEU A 45 -9.75 -11.88 3.69
C LEU A 45 -9.08 -10.59 4.19
N LEU A 46 -8.23 -9.97 3.37
CA LEU A 46 -7.57 -8.70 3.70
C LEU A 46 -8.57 -7.56 3.85
N LYS A 47 -9.58 -7.48 2.97
CA LYS A 47 -10.62 -6.44 3.05
C LYS A 47 -11.31 -6.42 4.40
N ARG A 48 -11.60 -7.59 4.99
CA ARG A 48 -12.17 -7.70 6.34
C ARG A 48 -11.23 -7.11 7.40
N ARG A 49 -9.95 -7.52 7.38
CA ARG A 49 -8.93 -7.02 8.32
C ARG A 49 -8.75 -5.50 8.22
N LEU A 50 -8.66 -4.97 7.00
CA LEU A 50 -8.54 -3.52 6.74
C LEU A 50 -9.77 -2.74 7.24
N THR A 51 -10.96 -3.34 7.12
CA THR A 51 -12.19 -2.74 7.65
C THR A 51 -12.17 -2.70 9.18
N ASP A 52 -11.71 -3.78 9.83
CA ASP A 52 -11.60 -3.84 11.29
C ASP A 52 -10.57 -2.83 11.83
N ILE A 53 -9.42 -2.71 11.16
CA ILE A 53 -8.43 -1.63 11.41
C ILE A 53 -9.09 -0.27 11.28
N SER A 54 -9.79 0.00 10.18
CA SER A 54 -10.43 1.31 9.92
C SER A 54 -11.49 1.69 10.95
N LYS A 55 -12.11 0.68 11.60
CA LYS A 55 -13.10 0.83 12.68
C LYS A 55 -12.46 0.89 14.07
N GLY A 56 -11.14 0.75 14.18
CA GLY A 56 -10.42 0.71 15.45
C GLY A 56 -10.61 -0.57 16.26
N LYS A 57 -11.02 -1.67 15.62
CA LYS A 57 -11.16 -3.00 16.26
C LYS A 57 -9.83 -3.74 16.32
N ILE A 58 -8.78 -3.04 16.73
CA ILE A 58 -7.42 -3.56 16.83
C ILE A 58 -6.79 -3.03 18.11
N ASP A 59 -6.00 -3.89 18.76
CA ASP A 59 -5.20 -3.51 19.91
C ASP A 59 -3.82 -3.05 19.43
N ILE A 60 -3.47 -1.80 19.70
CA ILE A 60 -2.22 -1.19 19.22
C ILE A 60 -1.69 -0.18 20.25
N GLY A 61 -0.38 -0.22 20.50
CA GLY A 61 0.28 0.59 21.55
C GLY A 61 0.64 2.02 21.16
N TYR A 62 0.21 2.51 19.98
CA TYR A 62 0.51 3.85 19.48
C TYR A 62 -0.76 4.63 19.12
N LYS A 63 -0.65 5.92 18.79
CA LYS A 63 -1.83 6.71 18.41
C LYS A 63 -2.15 6.47 16.94
N MET A 64 -3.36 5.99 16.63
CA MET A 64 -3.88 5.88 15.27
C MET A 64 -5.11 6.75 15.02
N LYS A 65 -5.30 7.13 13.75
CA LYS A 65 -6.53 7.76 13.26
C LYS A 65 -7.38 6.69 12.60
N PHE A 66 -8.59 6.51 13.12
CA PHE A 66 -9.54 5.53 12.60
C PHE A 66 -10.65 6.26 11.81
N PRO A 67 -10.66 6.15 10.47
CA PRO A 67 -11.56 6.96 9.64
C PRO A 67 -13.04 6.59 9.82
N LEU A 68 -13.35 5.35 10.23
CA LEU A 68 -14.73 4.87 10.35
C LEU A 68 -15.29 4.93 11.78
N ILE A 69 -14.52 5.45 12.75
CA ILE A 69 -15.05 5.73 14.08
C ILE A 69 -15.93 6.97 13.97
N LYS A 70 -17.26 6.79 14.15
CA LYS A 70 -18.18 7.92 14.26
C LYS A 70 -17.74 8.79 15.44
N LYS A 71 -17.32 10.03 15.17
CA LYS A 71 -17.24 11.04 16.22
C LYS A 71 -18.65 11.20 16.79
N ARG A 72 -18.83 10.98 18.09
CA ARG A 72 -20.04 11.43 18.78
C ARG A 72 -20.03 12.95 18.68
N THR A 73 -20.80 13.51 17.75
CA THR A 73 -21.17 14.92 17.80
C THR A 73 -21.93 15.12 19.10
N ALA A 74 -21.37 15.97 19.96
CA ALA A 74 -22.04 16.49 21.15
C ALA A 74 -23.17 17.44 20.71
#